data_AF-A0A5K7YGD0-F1
#
_entry.id   AF-A0A5K7YGD0-F1
#
_cell.length_a   1.000
_cell.length_b   1.000
_cell.length_c   1.000
_cell.angle_alpha   90.00
_cell.angle_beta   90.00
_cell.angle_gamma   90.00
#
_symmetry.space_group_name_H-M   'P 1'
#
loop_
_entity.id
_entity.type
_entity.pdbx_description
1 polymer ?
#
loop_
_entity_poly.entity_id
_entity_poly.type
_entity_poly.pdbx_seq_one_letter_code
_entity_poly.pdbx_strand_id
1 'polypeptide(L)'
;MLRQTKLAVILAVLLIPVTVHAAFEHERILNADIGAPILDVTANPAGDLVFVLTPGEVLIYSTDDQTVLDRIPVAGPFDRIAYQDEDRLVLTAAKPSRINVIRFSRIFDIDLSGRAVKGPPDARVTLVVFDDYQ
;
A
#
# COMPACT_ATOMS: atom_id res chain seq x y z
N MET A 1 67.15 -5.82 3.40
CA MET A 1 66.12 -6.78 3.85
C MET A 1 64.94 -6.12 4.60
N LEU A 2 65.14 -5.05 5.39
CA LEU A 2 64.07 -4.38 6.18
C LEU A 2 62.96 -3.67 5.37
N ARG A 3 63.20 -3.35 4.08
CA ARG A 3 62.24 -2.63 3.23
C ARG A 3 61.20 -3.55 2.58
N GLN A 4 61.58 -4.80 2.31
CA GLN A 4 60.69 -5.82 1.75
C GLN A 4 59.74 -6.41 2.80
N THR A 5 60.18 -6.52 4.05
CA THR A 5 59.33 -6.96 5.16
C THR A 5 58.23 -5.94 5.48
N LYS A 6 58.53 -4.64 5.44
CA LYS A 6 57.51 -3.58 5.58
C LYS A 6 56.47 -3.62 4.46
N LEU A 7 56.89 -3.90 3.23
CA LEU A 7 55.99 -4.01 2.08
C LEU A 7 55.06 -5.22 2.20
N ALA A 8 55.60 -6.36 2.66
CA ALA A 8 54.83 -7.58 2.86
C ALA A 8 53.75 -7.42 3.95
N VAL A 9 54.05 -6.68 5.03
CA VAL A 9 53.07 -6.40 6.09
C VAL A 9 51.94 -5.49 5.60
N ILE A 10 52.26 -4.44 4.83
CA ILE A 10 51.22 -3.57 4.25
C ILE A 10 50.32 -4.35 3.28
N LEU A 11 50.90 -5.22 2.45
CA LEU A 11 50.14 -6.05 1.53
C LEU A 11 49.25 -7.05 2.26
N ALA A 12 49.71 -7.64 3.36
CA ALA A 12 48.93 -8.56 4.19
C ALA A 12 47.74 -7.89 4.88
N VAL A 13 47.86 -6.62 5.30
CA VAL A 13 46.76 -5.85 5.90
C VAL A 13 45.71 -5.47 4.85
N LEU A 14 46.11 -5.25 3.59
CA LEU A 14 45.18 -4.93 2.49
C LEU A 14 44.33 -6.13 2.04
N LEU A 15 44.77 -7.36 2.37
CA LEU A 15 44.13 -8.62 1.98
C LEU A 15 43.09 -9.11 3.00
N ILE A 16 42.77 -8.34 4.04
CA ILE A 16 41.71 -8.70 4.99
C ILE A 16 40.36 -8.44 4.31
N PRO A 17 39.56 -9.48 3.98
CA PRO A 17 38.26 -9.29 3.36
C PRO A 17 37.32 -8.64 4.36
N VAL A 18 36.85 -7.43 4.04
CA VAL A 18 35.76 -6.78 4.77
C VAL A 18 34.48 -7.53 4.42
N THR A 19 33.99 -8.34 5.36
CA THR A 19 32.71 -9.03 5.22
C THR A 19 31.58 -8.07 5.57
N VAL A 20 31.05 -7.37 4.57
CA VAL A 20 29.80 -6.62 4.69
C VAL A 20 28.67 -7.64 4.81
N HIS A 21 28.21 -7.89 6.03
CA HIS A 21 27.00 -8.67 6.28
C HIS A 21 25.82 -7.71 6.12
N ALA A 22 24.99 -7.93 5.11
CA ALA A 22 23.69 -7.27 5.05
C ALA A 22 22.81 -7.87 6.15
N ALA A 23 22.37 -7.03 7.09
CA ALA A 23 21.37 -7.38 8.08
C ALA A 23 20.02 -6.81 7.64
N PHE A 24 18.95 -7.59 7.80
CA PHE A 24 17.58 -7.12 7.56
C PHE A 24 16.97 -6.68 8.88
N GLU A 25 16.54 -5.43 8.95
CA GLU A 25 15.63 -4.96 9.98
C GLU A 25 14.20 -5.19 9.50
N HIS A 26 13.33 -5.66 10.39
CA HIS A 26 11.93 -5.92 10.07
C HIS A 26 11.03 -5.30 11.13
N GLU A 27 9.95 -4.67 10.68
CA GLU A 27 8.92 -4.09 11.52
C GLU A 27 7.57 -4.73 11.18
N ARG A 28 6.72 -4.94 12.21
CA ARG A 28 5.36 -5.43 12.01
C ARG A 28 4.43 -4.24 11.85
N ILE A 29 4.14 -3.88 10.59
CA ILE A 29 3.29 -2.74 10.24
C ILE A 29 1.80 -3.05 10.46
N LEU A 30 1.39 -4.30 10.18
CA LEU A 30 0.00 -4.74 10.32
C LEU A 30 -0.10 -6.10 11.01
N ASN A 31 -1.03 -6.23 11.96
CA ASN A 31 -1.43 -7.48 12.59
C ASN A 31 -2.93 -7.44 12.90
N ALA A 32 -3.74 -8.12 12.11
CA ALA A 32 -5.19 -8.07 12.24
C ALA A 32 -5.79 -9.49 12.22
N ASP A 33 -6.80 -9.71 13.06
CA ASP A 33 -7.61 -10.93 13.01
C ASP A 33 -8.74 -10.72 11.99
N ILE A 34 -8.61 -11.40 10.85
CA ILE A 34 -9.63 -11.39 9.81
C ILE A 34 -10.55 -12.58 10.11
N GLY A 35 -11.73 -12.32 10.67
CA GLY A 35 -12.72 -13.31 11.08
C GLY A 35 -13.37 -14.13 9.95
N ALA A 36 -12.72 -14.21 8.79
CA ALA A 36 -13.11 -15.00 7.63
C ALA A 36 -11.87 -15.55 6.92
N PRO A 37 -11.98 -16.66 6.17
CA PRO A 37 -10.88 -17.17 5.37
C PRO A 37 -10.33 -16.12 4.41
N ILE A 38 -9.02 -15.89 4.46
CA ILE A 38 -8.33 -15.03 3.49
C ILE A 38 -8.07 -15.85 2.23
N LEU A 39 -8.59 -15.39 1.10
CA LEU A 39 -8.39 -16.03 -0.21
C LEU A 39 -7.13 -15.50 -0.90
N ASP A 40 -6.94 -14.19 -0.88
CA ASP A 40 -5.77 -13.51 -1.44
C ASP A 40 -5.63 -12.10 -0.84
N VAL A 41 -4.45 -11.49 -0.98
CA VAL A 41 -4.14 -10.15 -0.44
C VAL A 41 -3.31 -9.35 -1.42
N THR A 42 -3.60 -8.06 -1.54
CA THR A 42 -2.76 -7.10 -2.25
C THR A 42 -2.68 -5.79 -1.46
N ALA A 43 -1.74 -4.92 -1.78
CA ALA A 43 -1.60 -3.61 -1.15
C ALA A 43 -1.34 -2.57 -2.24
N ASN A 44 -1.71 -1.31 -1.96
CA ASN A 44 -1.31 -0.23 -2.85
C ASN A 44 0.21 0.07 -2.70
N PRO A 45 0.84 0.78 -3.65
CA PRO A 45 2.27 1.06 -3.62
C PRO A 45 2.76 1.83 -2.39
N ALA A 46 1.92 2.67 -1.81
CA ALA A 46 2.24 3.41 -0.58
C ALA A 46 2.17 2.53 0.68
N GLY A 47 1.49 1.39 0.62
CA GLY A 47 1.34 0.45 1.72
C GLY A 47 0.36 0.88 2.81
N ASP A 48 -0.25 2.06 2.70
CA ASP A 48 -1.26 2.57 3.64
C ASP A 48 -2.59 1.81 3.54
N LEU A 49 -2.87 1.17 2.39
CA LEU A 49 -4.02 0.29 2.22
C LEU A 49 -3.62 -1.14 1.88
N VAL A 50 -4.25 -2.07 2.61
CA VAL A 50 -4.23 -3.51 2.33
C VAL A 50 -5.63 -3.95 1.93
N PHE A 51 -5.74 -4.63 0.80
CA PHE A 51 -6.97 -5.19 0.27
C PHE A 51 -6.97 -6.69 0.50
N VAL A 52 -7.94 -7.17 1.28
CA VAL A 52 -8.06 -8.59 1.66
C VAL A 52 -9.28 -9.18 0.98
N LEU A 53 -9.06 -10.13 0.07
CA LEU A 53 -10.15 -10.88 -0.56
C LEU A 53 -10.61 -12.00 0.38
N THR A 54 -11.90 -11.99 0.72
CA THR A 54 -12.57 -13.04 1.50
C THR A 54 -13.78 -13.56 0.71
N PRO A 55 -14.42 -14.67 1.12
CA PRO A 55 -15.63 -15.14 0.45
C PRO A 55 -16.75 -14.08 0.44
N GLY A 56 -17.02 -13.52 -0.75
CA GLY A 56 -18.14 -12.61 -0.98
C GLY A 56 -17.83 -11.12 -0.79
N GLU A 57 -16.63 -10.74 -0.36
CA GLU A 57 -16.25 -9.34 -0.20
C GLU A 57 -14.73 -9.09 -0.27
N VAL A 58 -14.38 -7.85 -0.59
CA VAL A 58 -13.01 -7.31 -0.42
C VAL A 58 -13.04 -6.36 0.76
N LEU A 59 -12.18 -6.60 1.75
CA LEU A 59 -11.97 -5.70 2.88
C LEU A 59 -10.90 -4.67 2.49
N ILE A 60 -11.16 -3.39 2.75
CA ILE A 60 -10.15 -2.33 2.64
C ILE A 60 -9.66 -2.03 4.05
N TYR A 61 -8.39 -2.31 4.31
CA TYR A 61 -7.76 -2.13 5.61
C TYR A 61 -6.76 -0.97 5.57
N SER A 62 -6.82 -0.07 6.55
CA SER A 62 -5.83 0.99 6.77
C SER A 62 -4.71 0.47 7.66
N THR A 63 -3.46 0.51 7.20
CA THR A 63 -2.33 0.18 8.08
C THR A 63 -2.08 1.27 9.12
N ASP A 64 -2.40 2.52 8.79
CA ASP A 64 -2.18 3.68 9.66
C ASP A 64 -3.17 3.68 10.84
N ASP A 65 -4.45 3.47 10.54
CA ASP A 65 -5.52 3.45 11.55
C ASP A 65 -5.69 2.07 12.19
N GLN A 66 -4.98 1.06 11.68
CA GLN A 66 -5.07 -0.33 12.08
C GLN A 66 -6.52 -0.86 12.10
N THR A 67 -7.34 -0.49 11.12
CA THR A 67 -8.76 -0.89 11.06
C THR A 67 -9.24 -1.15 9.63
N VAL A 68 -10.38 -1.86 9.52
CA VAL A 68 -11.13 -1.97 8.27
C VAL A 68 -11.83 -0.64 8.01
N LEU A 69 -11.48 0.02 6.91
CA LEU A 69 -12.13 1.25 6.46
C LEU A 69 -13.46 0.98 5.77
N ASP A 70 -13.51 -0.05 4.92
CA ASP A 70 -14.70 -0.36 4.12
C ASP A 70 -14.72 -1.82 3.64
N ARG A 71 -15.87 -2.24 3.12
CA ARG A 71 -16.13 -3.59 2.58
C ARG A 71 -16.83 -3.46 1.24
N ILE A 72 -16.21 -4.00 0.19
CA ILE A 72 -16.80 -4.06 -1.14
C ILE A 72 -17.45 -5.44 -1.33
N PRO A 73 -18.79 -5.55 -1.39
CA PRO A 73 -19.44 -6.82 -1.68
C PRO A 73 -19.14 -7.25 -3.11
N VAL A 74 -18.83 -8.53 -3.31
CA VAL A 74 -18.53 -9.10 -4.63
C VAL A 74 -19.37 -10.34 -4.91
N ALA A 75 -20.00 -10.35 -6.08
CA ALA A 75 -20.85 -11.45 -6.50
C ALA A 75 -20.04 -12.53 -7.25
N GLY A 76 -19.74 -13.63 -6.57
CA GLY A 76 -19.17 -14.84 -7.17
C GLY A 76 -17.91 -15.36 -6.48
N PRO A 77 -17.43 -16.54 -6.89
CA PRO A 77 -16.27 -17.18 -6.27
C PRO A 77 -14.98 -16.64 -6.89
N PHE A 78 -14.50 -15.48 -6.43
CA PHE A 78 -13.17 -14.99 -6.75
C PHE A 78 -12.13 -15.64 -5.85
N ASP A 79 -10.95 -15.91 -6.38
CA ASP A 79 -9.86 -16.59 -5.66
C ASP A 79 -8.53 -15.80 -5.71
N ARG A 80 -8.48 -14.70 -6.47
CA ARG A 80 -7.30 -13.84 -6.56
C ARG A 80 -7.68 -12.37 -6.68
N ILE A 81 -6.80 -11.51 -6.17
CA ILE A 81 -6.91 -10.05 -6.23
C ILE A 81 -5.59 -9.42 -6.66
N ALA A 82 -5.65 -8.40 -7.48
CA ALA A 82 -4.50 -7.57 -7.83
C ALA A 82 -4.87 -6.10 -7.77
N TYR A 83 -3.98 -5.29 -7.19
CA TYR A 83 -4.03 -3.85 -7.31
C TYR A 83 -3.57 -3.44 -8.71
N GLN A 84 -4.39 -2.68 -9.43
CA GLN A 84 -4.08 -2.24 -10.79
C GLN A 84 -3.59 -0.79 -10.82
N ASP A 85 -4.34 0.12 -10.20
CA ASP A 85 -4.05 1.55 -10.12
C ASP A 85 -4.72 2.16 -8.87
N GLU A 86 -4.61 3.48 -8.70
CA GLU A 86 -5.14 4.23 -7.55
C GLU A 86 -6.61 3.96 -7.22
N ASP A 87 -7.42 3.62 -8.22
CA ASP A 87 -8.85 3.47 -8.07
C ASP A 87 -9.36 2.08 -8.49
N ARG A 88 -8.49 1.11 -8.83
CA ARG A 88 -8.92 -0.20 -9.36
C ARG A 88 -8.27 -1.41 -8.72
N LEU A 89 -9.13 -2.39 -8.50
CA LEU A 89 -8.78 -3.75 -8.13
C LEU A 89 -9.26 -4.72 -9.22
N VAL A 90 -8.45 -5.71 -9.54
CA VAL A 90 -8.80 -6.79 -10.46
C VAL A 90 -8.98 -8.07 -9.65
N LEU A 91 -10.20 -8.60 -9.68
CA LEU A 91 -10.51 -9.91 -9.13
C LEU A 91 -10.54 -10.94 -10.23
N THR A 92 -9.97 -12.11 -9.97
CA THR A 92 -10.06 -13.25 -10.88
C THR A 92 -10.54 -14.50 -10.16
N ALA A 93 -11.17 -15.37 -10.93
CA ALA A 93 -11.66 -16.67 -10.50
C ALA A 93 -11.20 -17.71 -11.53
N ALA A 94 -10.68 -18.84 -11.09
CA ALA A 94 -10.31 -19.92 -12.01
C ALA A 94 -11.53 -20.75 -12.45
N LYS A 95 -12.53 -20.95 -11.58
CA LYS A 95 -13.66 -21.85 -11.83
C LYS A 95 -15.00 -21.31 -11.27
N PRO A 96 -15.94 -20.91 -12.14
CA PRO A 96 -15.76 -20.67 -13.57
C PRO A 96 -14.79 -19.51 -13.81
N SER A 97 -14.06 -19.55 -14.93
CA SER A 97 -13.12 -18.49 -15.30
C SER A 97 -13.84 -17.15 -15.40
N ARG A 98 -13.49 -16.18 -14.54
CA ARG A 98 -14.06 -14.84 -14.53
C ARG A 98 -13.03 -13.80 -14.14
N ILE A 99 -13.24 -12.59 -14.65
CA ILE A 99 -12.53 -11.37 -14.26
C ILE A 99 -13.57 -10.32 -13.86
N ASN A 100 -13.28 -9.57 -12.80
CA ASN A 100 -14.08 -8.43 -12.37
C ASN A 100 -13.15 -7.29 -12.00
N VAL A 101 -13.37 -6.13 -12.61
CA VAL A 101 -12.59 -4.92 -12.32
C VAL A 101 -13.46 -4.01 -11.48
N ILE A 102 -13.04 -3.78 -10.25
CA ILE A 102 -13.76 -2.96 -9.27
C ILE A 102 -13.08 -1.61 -9.25
N ARG A 103 -13.86 -0.54 -9.47
CA ARG A 103 -13.44 0.82 -9.16
C ARG A 103 -13.85 1.17 -7.73
N PHE A 104 -12.93 1.70 -6.93
CA PHE A 104 -13.21 2.23 -5.59
C PHE A 104 -12.78 3.69 -5.49
N SER A 105 -13.29 4.43 -4.53
CA SER A 105 -12.92 5.83 -4.33
C SER A 105 -12.88 6.13 -2.84
N ARG A 106 -11.84 6.86 -2.40
CA ARG A 106 -11.78 7.35 -1.01
C ARG A 106 -12.69 8.56 -0.88
N ILE A 107 -13.66 8.47 0.01
CA ILE A 107 -14.49 9.62 0.41
C ILE A 107 -13.89 10.16 1.71
N PHE A 108 -13.48 11.42 1.70
CA PHE A 108 -12.93 12.09 2.87
C PHE A 108 -14.00 12.98 3.48
N ASP A 109 -14.29 12.77 4.76
CA ASP A 109 -15.06 13.73 5.54
C ASP A 109 -14.17 14.94 5.85
N ILE A 110 -14.61 16.10 5.38
CA ILE A 110 -13.92 17.36 5.63
C ILE A 110 -14.59 18.01 6.84
N ASP A 111 -13.91 18.03 7.99
CA ASP A 111 -14.42 18.77 9.14
C ASP A 111 -14.43 20.27 8.84
N LEU A 112 -15.64 20.84 8.83
CA LEU A 112 -15.88 22.26 8.61
C LEU A 112 -15.99 23.06 9.92
N SER A 113 -15.83 22.41 11.09
CA SER A 113 -15.95 23.06 12.39
C SER A 113 -14.94 24.20 12.56
N GLY A 114 -15.41 25.34 13.08
CA GLY A 114 -14.57 26.52 13.31
C GLY A 114 -13.99 27.19 12.06
N ARG A 115 -14.33 26.73 10.85
CA ARG A 115 -13.80 27.31 9.61
C ARG A 115 -14.48 28.64 9.30
N ALA A 116 -13.70 29.58 8.79
CA ALA A 116 -14.23 30.86 8.33
C ALA A 116 -15.15 30.64 7.11
N VAL A 117 -16.40 31.09 7.24
CA VAL A 117 -17.39 31.05 6.15
C VAL A 117 -17.49 32.44 5.53
N LYS A 118 -17.44 32.52 4.19
CA LYS A 118 -17.58 33.77 3.44
C LYS A 118 -18.86 33.75 2.62
N GLY A 119 -19.81 34.62 2.99
CA GLY A 119 -21.11 34.74 2.32
C GLY A 119 -22.22 33.94 3.00
N PRO A 120 -23.48 34.12 2.57
CA PRO A 120 -24.63 33.37 3.07
C PRO A 120 -24.59 31.89 2.64
N PRO A 121 -25.37 30.99 3.27
CA PRO A 121 -25.37 29.55 2.98
C PRO A 121 -25.66 29.18 1.52
N ASP A 122 -26.38 30.04 0.80
CA ASP A 122 -26.79 29.89 -0.60
C ASP A 122 -25.96 30.77 -1.55
N ALA A 123 -24.81 31.30 -1.08
CA ALA A 123 -23.91 32.09 -1.91
C ALA A 123 -23.49 31.30 -3.16
N ARG A 124 -23.63 31.93 -4.33
CA ARG A 124 -23.14 31.34 -5.58
C ARG A 124 -21.62 31.23 -5.53
N VAL A 125 -21.14 30.01 -5.67
CA VAL A 125 -19.71 29.68 -5.75
C VAL A 125 -19.33 29.29 -7.17
N THR A 126 -18.14 29.72 -7.59
CA THR A 126 -17.52 29.27 -8.84
C THR A 126 -16.36 28.36 -8.48
N LEU A 127 -16.45 27.08 -8.84
CA LEU A 127 -15.34 26.14 -8.75
C LEU A 127 -14.58 26.17 -10.08
N VAL A 128 -13.28 26.47 -10.03
CA VAL A 128 -12.40 26.40 -11.20
C VAL A 128 -11.36 25.33 -10.92
N VAL A 129 -11.28 24.33 -11.78
CA VAL A 129 -10.26 23.28 -11.74
C VAL A 129 -9.24 23.59 -12.81
N PHE A 130 -7.96 23.61 -12.43
CA PHE A 130 -6.84 23.69 -13.35
C PHE A 130 -6.18 22.32 -13.36
N ASP A 131 -6.40 21.55 -14.41
CA ASP A 131 -5.88 20.19 -14.59
C ASP A 131 -4.63 20.13 -15.49
N ASP A 132 -4.34 21.21 -16.21
CA ASP A 132 -3.18 21.34 -17.09
C ASP A 132 -2.00 21.99 -16.35
N TYR A 133 -1.19 21.17 -15.68
CA TYR A 133 0.17 21.54 -15.32
C TYR A 133 1.12 20.85 -16.32
N GLN A 134 1.68 21.64 -17.24
CA GLN A 134 2.79 21.23 -18.12
C GLN A 134 4.15 21.40 -17.43
#